data_AF-A0A2I0DR45-F1
#
_entry.id   AF-A0A2I0DR45-F1
#
_cell.length_a   1.000
_cell.length_b   1.000
_cell.length_c   1.000
_cell.angle_alpha   90.00
_cell.angle_beta   90.00
_cell.angle_gamma   90.00
#
_symmetry.space_group_name_H-M   'P 1'
#
loop_
_entity.id
_entity.type
_entity.pdbx_description
1 polymer ?
#
loop_
_entity_poly.entity_id
_entity_poly.type
_entity_poly.pdbx_seq_one_letter_code
_entity_poly.pdbx_strand_id
1 'polypeptide(L)'
;MKLTDIKNHFWCLGLLVGLSVSSVVTLIIVLWERLENPNGIFYNDGGTNWQFIFDTAISWFVPIFVYVSLVVTVIHLLFSAIKWLLKRQT
;
A
#
# COMPACT_ATOMS: atom_id res chain seq x y z
N MET A 1 -0.76 25.22 -16.01
CA MET A 1 -1.16 23.95 -15.35
C MET A 1 -2.58 24.15 -14.86
N LYS A 2 -3.57 23.54 -15.53
CA LYS A 2 -4.98 23.71 -15.18
C LYS A 2 -5.26 22.98 -13.86
N LEU A 3 -6.12 23.55 -13.02
CA LEU A 3 -6.53 22.97 -11.74
C LEU A 3 -7.15 21.57 -11.91
N THR A 4 -7.72 21.31 -13.09
CA THR A 4 -8.32 20.03 -13.49
C THR A 4 -7.30 18.89 -13.68
N ASP A 5 -6.08 19.18 -14.13
CA ASP A 5 -5.05 18.14 -14.31
C ASP A 5 -4.48 17.64 -12.98
N ILE A 6 -4.35 18.54 -11.99
CA ILE A 6 -3.89 18.21 -10.64
C ILE A 6 -4.91 17.30 -9.95
N LYS A 7 -6.21 17.52 -10.21
CA LYS A 7 -7.32 16.82 -9.55
C LYS A 7 -7.54 15.39 -10.07
N ASN A 8 -7.14 15.09 -11.30
CA ASN A 8 -7.39 13.77 -11.90
C ASN A 8 -6.26 12.76 -11.63
N HIS A 9 -5.02 13.21 -11.36
CA HIS A 9 -3.87 12.31 -11.16
C HIS A 9 -3.56 11.97 -9.70
N PHE A 10 -3.97 12.79 -8.73
CA PHE A 10 -3.51 12.63 -7.34
C PHE A 10 -4.05 11.35 -6.68
N TRP A 11 -5.32 11.01 -6.91
CA TRP A 11 -5.91 9.76 -6.42
C TRP A 11 -5.23 8.54 -7.04
N CYS A 12 -4.97 8.58 -8.35
CA CYS A 12 -4.31 7.49 -9.06
C CYS A 12 -2.91 7.23 -8.49
N LEU A 13 -2.15 8.29 -8.21
CA LEU A 13 -0.81 8.17 -7.64
C LEU A 13 -0.82 7.57 -6.23
N GLY A 14 -1.71 8.04 -5.35
CA GLY A 14 -1.85 7.46 -4.00
C GLY A 14 -2.27 5.99 -4.01
N LEU A 15 -3.21 5.62 -4.89
CA LEU A 15 -3.65 4.22 -5.04
C LEU A 15 -2.56 3.34 -5.64
N LEU A 16 -1.84 3.80 -6.67
CA LEU A 16 -0.74 3.04 -7.28
C LEU A 16 0.42 2.81 -6.32
N VAL A 17 0.83 3.85 -5.59
CA VAL A 17 1.91 3.72 -4.60
C VAL A 17 1.46 2.83 -3.44
N GLY A 18 0.26 3.04 -2.93
CA GLY A 18 -0.29 2.19 -1.86
C GLY A 18 -0.36 0.73 -2.28
N LEU A 19 -0.89 0.43 -3.47
CA LEU A 19 -0.97 -0.92 -4.03
C LEU A 19 0.42 -1.55 -4.16
N SER A 20 1.39 -0.79 -4.68
CA SER A 20 2.74 -1.30 -4.90
C SER A 20 3.44 -1.62 -3.58
N VAL A 21 3.39 -0.69 -2.62
CA VAL A 21 4.03 -0.85 -1.31
C VAL A 21 3.35 -1.95 -0.51
N SER A 22 2.01 -1.97 -0.44
CA SER A 22 1.28 -3.00 0.29
C SER A 22 1.52 -4.39 -0.28
N SER A 23 1.55 -4.53 -1.61
CA SER A 23 1.84 -5.82 -2.27
C SER A 23 3.25 -6.32 -1.93
N VAL A 24 4.26 -5.45 -2.03
CA VAL A 24 5.65 -5.82 -1.74
C VAL A 24 5.82 -6.23 -0.28
N VAL A 25 5.32 -5.43 0.67
CA VAL A 25 5.46 -5.74 2.10
C VAL A 25 4.71 -7.02 2.46
N THR A 26 3.47 -7.16 1.97
CA THR A 26 2.67 -8.37 2.21
C THR A 26 3.36 -9.61 1.66
N LEU A 27 3.90 -9.54 0.45
CA LEU A 27 4.62 -10.66 -0.16
C LEU A 27 5.83 -11.08 0.67
N ILE A 28 6.64 -10.10 1.14
CA ILE A 28 7.80 -10.37 1.99
C ILE A 28 7.37 -11.10 3.27
N ILE A 29 6.32 -10.61 3.94
CA ILE A 29 5.85 -11.16 5.21
C ILE A 29 5.24 -12.54 5.02
N VAL A 30 4.38 -12.73 4.02
CA VAL A 30 3.79 -14.04 3.73
C VAL A 30 4.86 -15.08 3.38
N LEU A 31 5.88 -14.71 2.61
CA LEU A 31 6.99 -15.60 2.30
C LEU A 31 7.81 -15.93 3.55
N TRP A 32 8.09 -14.93 4.39
CA TRP A 32 8.79 -15.13 5.65
C TRP A 32 8.01 -16.07 6.59
N GLU A 33 6.75 -15.74 6.89
CA GLU A 33 5.91 -16.53 7.81
C GLU A 33 5.71 -17.96 7.29
N ARG A 34 5.57 -18.11 5.96
CA ARG A 34 5.51 -19.43 5.35
C ARG A 34 6.82 -20.20 5.52
N LEU A 35 7.99 -19.57 5.38
CA LEU A 35 9.30 -20.23 5.56
C LEU A 35 9.55 -20.62 7.02
N GLU A 36 9.16 -19.76 7.96
CA GLU A 36 9.33 -20.01 9.40
C GLU A 36 8.33 -21.04 9.91
N ASN A 37 7.13 -21.09 9.31
CA ASN A 37 6.07 -22.05 9.60
C ASN A 37 5.82 -22.27 11.10
N PRO A 38 5.52 -21.20 11.87
CA PRO A 38 5.33 -21.30 13.31
C PRO A 38 4.23 -22.31 13.64
N ASN A 39 4.53 -23.25 14.54
CA ASN A 39 3.62 -24.33 14.96
C ASN A 39 3.08 -25.20 13.81
N GLY A 40 3.68 -25.17 12.62
CA GLY A 40 3.22 -25.97 11.48
C GLY A 40 1.90 -25.49 10.86
N ILE A 41 1.48 -24.24 11.08
CA ILE A 41 0.16 -23.77 10.64
C ILE A 41 0.09 -23.48 9.15
N PHE A 42 1.19 -23.11 8.50
CA PHE A 42 1.21 -22.74 7.07
C PHE A 42 1.35 -23.95 6.15
N TYR A 43 2.12 -24.96 6.56
CA TYR A 43 2.14 -26.26 5.91
C TYR A 43 2.48 -27.38 6.88
N ASN A 44 1.90 -28.55 6.66
CA ASN A 44 2.12 -29.77 7.45
C ASN A 44 2.06 -31.00 6.53
N ASP A 45 2.04 -32.20 7.13
CA ASP A 45 1.96 -33.48 6.40
C ASP A 45 0.70 -33.60 5.51
N GLY A 46 -0.34 -32.81 5.80
CA GLY A 46 -1.57 -32.72 5.01
C GLY A 46 -1.51 -31.69 3.86
N GLY A 47 -0.40 -30.98 3.69
CA GLY A 47 -0.20 -29.99 2.62
C GLY A 47 -0.13 -28.54 3.11
N THR A 48 -0.41 -27.60 2.21
CA THR A 48 -0.36 -26.15 2.50
C THR A 48 -1.74 -25.65 2.95
N ASN A 49 -1.79 -24.97 4.10
CA ASN A 49 -2.98 -24.29 4.60
C ASN A 49 -3.10 -22.90 3.96
N TRP A 50 -3.78 -22.85 2.81
CA TRP A 50 -4.01 -21.61 2.07
C TRP A 50 -4.85 -20.58 2.83
N GLN A 51 -5.70 -21.03 3.76
CA GLN A 51 -6.50 -20.13 4.59
C GLN A 51 -5.61 -19.22 5.46
N PHE A 52 -4.63 -19.80 6.17
CA PHE A 52 -3.69 -19.01 6.98
C PHE A 52 -2.83 -18.09 6.14
N ILE A 53 -2.38 -18.55 4.95
CA ILE A 53 -1.63 -17.70 4.01
C ILE A 53 -2.47 -16.48 3.59
N PHE A 54 -3.75 -16.70 3.25
CA PHE A 54 -4.65 -15.65 2.82
C PHE A 54 -5.01 -14.68 3.96
N ASP A 55 -5.24 -15.20 5.16
CA ASP A 55 -5.55 -14.40 6.34
C ASP A 55 -4.36 -13.52 6.74
N THR A 56 -3.13 -14.06 6.72
CA THR A 56 -1.90 -13.26 6.86
C THR A 56 -1.83 -12.21 5.75
N ALA A 57 -2.02 -12.61 4.49
CA ALA A 57 -1.90 -11.70 3.37
C ALA A 57 -2.84 -10.49 3.49
N ILE A 58 -4.13 -10.72 3.78
CA ILE A 58 -5.10 -9.64 3.96
C ILE A 58 -4.76 -8.77 5.18
N SER A 59 -4.39 -9.40 6.29
CA SER A 59 -4.09 -8.70 7.54
C SER A 59 -2.93 -7.70 7.40
N TRP A 60 -1.96 -8.01 6.53
CA TRP A 60 -0.86 -7.09 6.21
C TRP A 60 -1.18 -6.16 5.05
N PHE A 61 -1.89 -6.63 4.03
CA PHE A 61 -2.15 -5.84 2.82
C PHE A 61 -3.08 -4.65 3.09
N VAL A 62 -4.24 -4.90 3.70
CA VAL A 62 -5.30 -3.89 3.84
C VAL A 62 -4.85 -2.67 4.65
N PRO A 63 -4.31 -2.80 5.88
CA PRO A 63 -3.91 -1.63 6.64
C PRO A 63 -2.78 -0.86 5.95
N ILE A 64 -1.77 -1.55 5.39
CA ILE A 64 -0.67 -0.89 4.69
C ILE A 64 -1.18 -0.14 3.46
N PHE A 65 -2.07 -0.77 2.68
CA PHE A 65 -2.67 -0.13 1.51
C PHE A 65 -3.39 1.16 1.91
N VAL A 66 -4.27 1.09 2.91
CA VAL A 66 -5.04 2.25 3.38
C VAL A 66 -4.12 3.36 3.90
N TYR A 67 -3.15 3.03 4.77
CA TYR A 67 -2.25 4.04 5.33
C TYR A 67 -1.34 4.66 4.28
N VAL A 68 -0.71 3.86 3.43
CA VAL A 68 0.23 4.37 2.41
C VAL A 68 -0.53 5.20 1.37
N SER A 69 -1.67 4.71 0.86
CA SER A 69 -2.48 5.49 -0.08
C SER A 69 -2.92 6.81 0.50
N LEU A 70 -3.39 6.83 1.75
CA LEU A 70 -3.83 8.06 2.40
C LEU A 70 -2.67 9.04 2.60
N VAL A 71 -1.55 8.59 3.15
CA VAL A 71 -0.36 9.42 3.40
C VAL A 71 0.18 10.02 2.11
N VAL A 72 0.34 9.20 1.06
CA VAL A 72 0.85 9.65 -0.23
C VAL A 72 -0.09 10.67 -0.88
N THR A 73 -1.41 10.43 -0.82
CA THR A 73 -2.42 11.35 -1.35
C THR A 73 -2.37 12.71 -0.64
N VAL A 74 -2.30 12.70 0.70
CA VAL A 74 -2.23 13.94 1.51
C VAL A 74 -0.95 14.71 1.22
N ILE A 75 0.20 14.02 1.19
CA ILE A 75 1.50 14.64 0.88
C ILE A 75 1.45 15.28 -0.51
N HIS A 76 0.98 14.56 -1.52
CA HIS A 76 0.90 15.07 -2.89
C HIS A 76 -0.01 16.31 -2.99
N LEU A 77 -1.14 16.32 -2.27
CA LEU A 77 -2.04 17.47 -2.20
C LEU A 77 -1.37 18.69 -1.53
N LEU A 78 -0.68 18.48 -0.40
CA LEU A 78 0.03 19.55 0.31
C LEU A 78 1.13 20.16 -0.57
N PHE A 79 1.96 19.33 -1.21
CA PHE A 79 2.99 19.81 -2.14
C PHE A 79 2.39 20.59 -3.31
N SER A 80 1.28 20.11 -3.87
CA SER A 80 0.57 20.80 -4.95
C SER A 80 0.02 22.16 -4.51
N ALA A 81 -0.54 22.24 -3.29
CA ALA A 81 -1.07 23.47 -2.72
C ALA A 81 0.04 24.50 -2.44
N ILE A 82 1.14 24.07 -1.82
CA ILE A 82 2.30 24.92 -1.53
C ILE A 82 2.90 25.47 -2.84
N LYS A 83 3.10 24.61 -3.84
CA LYS A 83 3.64 25.02 -5.15
C LYS A 83 2.74 26.03 -5.86
N TRP A 84 1.42 25.88 -5.73
CA TRP A 84 0.46 26.82 -6.27
C TRP A 84 0.50 28.18 -5.56
N LEU A 85 0.61 28.19 -4.22
CA LEU A 85 0.74 29.43 -3.44
C LEU A 85 2.02 30.19 -3.78
N LEU A 86 3.16 29.50 -3.87
CA LEU A 86 4.45 30.10 -4.22
C LEU A 86 4.42 30.72 -5.63
N LYS A 87 3.79 30.03 -6.59
CA LYS A 87 3.63 30.54 -7.96
C LYS A 87 2.74 31.79 -8.05
N ARG A 88 1.82 32.00 -7.10
CA ARG A 88 0.94 33.18 -7.08
C ARG A 88 1.64 34.45 -6.59
N GLN A 89 2.79 34.34 -5.93
CA GLN A 89 3.54 35.46 -5.38
C GLN A 89 4.69 35.94 -6.28
N THR A 90 4.94 35.23 -7.39
CA THR A 90 5.89 35.60 -8.46
C THR A 90 5.12 35.99 -9.71
#